data_AF-A0A9E1MV23-F1
#
_entry.id   AF-A0A9E1MV23-F1
#
_cell.length_a   1.000
_cell.length_b   1.000
_cell.length_c   1.000
_cell.angle_alpha   90.00
_cell.angle_beta   90.00
_cell.angle_gamma   90.00
#
_symmetry.space_group_name_H-M   'P 1'
#
loop_
_entity.id
_entity.type
_entity.pdbx_description
1 polymer ?
#
loop_
_entity_poly.entity_id
_entity_poly.type
_entity_poly.pdbx_seq_one_letter_code
_entity_poly.pdbx_strand_id
1 'polypeptide(L)'
;MLKIGTMYMGAVDYIGAENIQTRFFVLLLPLYPQQSWYVLDETADGISGFAIPLHHRSVIYGYLRWWMIVPLLISMVHWWNEREVIYAVICVTIWLLITFVLGRARGESKRRRRILGFATGLCAEPQWTPDDVAQSMLEQLEDRWEKLNLTVDVTNWSEVVKQQEEGYKLAALVFALSSYSLRLGQTKWQGADVRSWQLIEQQWPKWQLEFSGY
;
A
#
# COMPACT_ATOMS: atom_id res chain seq x y z
N MET A 1 10.01 -3.67 32.45
CA MET A 1 10.83 -4.63 31.68
C MET A 1 11.48 -3.88 30.53
N LEU A 2 12.80 -3.77 30.51
CA LEU A 2 13.53 -3.10 29.43
C LEU A 2 13.37 -3.95 28.16
N LYS A 3 12.60 -3.48 27.16
CA LYS A 3 12.46 -4.17 25.87
C LYS A 3 13.68 -3.82 25.01
N ILE A 4 14.63 -4.74 24.94
CA ILE A 4 15.65 -4.78 23.90
C ILE A 4 15.12 -5.72 22.82
N GLY A 5 14.96 -5.23 21.60
CA GLY A 5 14.44 -6.05 20.51
C GLY A 5 14.03 -5.24 19.30
N THR A 6 13.11 -5.80 18.52
CA THR A 6 12.55 -5.14 17.33
C THR A 6 11.06 -4.90 17.51
N MET A 7 10.57 -3.80 16.97
CA MET A 7 9.13 -3.49 16.92
C MET A 7 8.75 -2.97 15.55
N TYR A 8 7.58 -3.36 15.06
CA TYR A 8 7.00 -2.80 13.85
C TYR A 8 6.25 -1.51 14.20
N MET A 9 6.56 -0.44 13.49
CA MET A 9 5.98 0.88 13.71
C MET A 9 5.78 1.61 12.38
N GLY A 10 5.07 2.74 12.43
CA GLY A 10 4.95 3.62 11.29
C GLY A 10 4.07 3.05 10.19
N ALA A 11 2.99 2.36 10.56
CA ALA A 11 2.02 1.83 9.62
C ALA A 11 1.43 2.93 8.72
N VAL A 12 1.54 2.74 7.41
CA VAL A 12 1.10 3.65 6.35
C VAL A 12 0.47 2.89 5.19
N ASP A 13 -0.17 3.65 4.30
CA ASP A 13 -0.74 3.23 3.04
C ASP A 13 -1.74 2.07 3.16
N TYR A 14 -2.61 2.16 4.18
CA TYR A 14 -3.68 1.20 4.45
C TYR A 14 -4.64 0.99 3.27
N ILE A 15 -4.87 -0.28 2.92
CA ILE A 15 -5.90 -0.76 1.98
C ILE A 15 -6.45 -2.09 2.56
N GLY A 16 -7.68 -2.06 3.09
CA GLY A 16 -8.21 -3.21 3.82
C GLY A 16 -7.37 -3.51 5.07
N ALA A 17 -6.97 -4.77 5.24
CA ALA A 17 -6.01 -5.21 6.25
C ALA A 17 -4.54 -4.91 5.86
N GLU A 18 -4.27 -4.71 4.56
CA GLU A 18 -2.92 -4.55 4.05
C GLU A 18 -2.35 -3.16 4.36
N ASN A 19 -1.09 -3.10 4.79
CA ASN A 19 -0.40 -1.85 5.09
C ASN A 19 1.14 -1.99 4.98
N ILE A 20 1.87 -0.88 5.06
CA ILE A 20 3.34 -0.87 5.08
C ILE A 20 3.82 -0.46 6.46
N GLN A 21 4.67 -1.26 7.08
CA GLN A 21 5.30 -0.96 8.37
C GLN A 21 6.81 -1.01 8.29
N THR A 22 7.48 -0.38 9.24
CA THR A 22 8.93 -0.45 9.37
C THR A 22 9.28 -1.16 10.67
N ARG A 23 10.15 -2.16 10.58
CA ARG A 23 10.78 -2.81 11.72
C ARG A 23 11.92 -1.94 12.23
N PHE A 24 11.79 -1.43 13.44
CA PHE A 24 12.82 -0.65 14.12
C PHE A 24 13.56 -1.51 15.14
N PHE A 25 14.85 -1.25 15.29
CA PHE A 25 15.59 -1.70 16.47
C PHE A 25 15.28 -0.76 17.63
N VAL A 26 14.89 -1.32 18.77
CA VAL A 26 14.43 -0.57 19.95
C VAL A 26 15.35 -0.85 21.13
N LEU A 27 15.91 0.23 21.69
CA LEU A 27 16.57 0.25 22.98
C LEU A 27 15.93 1.38 23.79
N LEU A 28 14.84 1.07 24.50
CA LEU A 28 13.96 2.03 25.19
C LEU A 28 13.17 2.95 24.23
N LEU A 29 13.79 3.43 23.15
CA LEU A 29 13.23 4.17 22.03
C LEU A 29 13.67 3.51 20.69
N PRO A 30 12.92 3.69 19.59
CA PRO A 30 13.33 3.25 18.26
C PRO A 30 14.58 4.03 17.84
N LEU A 31 15.70 3.32 17.70
CA LEU A 31 16.99 3.93 17.37
C LEU A 31 17.14 4.14 15.87
N TYR A 32 17.05 3.05 15.10
CA TYR A 32 17.21 3.06 13.65
C TYR A 32 16.25 2.07 12.97
N PRO A 33 15.77 2.39 11.75
CA PRO A 33 14.96 1.48 10.98
C PRO A 33 15.85 0.36 10.42
N GLN A 34 15.38 -0.88 10.46
CA GLN A 34 16.10 -2.03 9.89
C GLN A 34 15.60 -2.35 8.49
N GLN A 35 14.29 -2.50 8.34
CA GLN A 35 13.65 -2.90 7.08
C GLN A 35 12.17 -2.55 7.11
N SER A 36 11.58 -2.30 5.95
CA SER A 36 10.12 -2.17 5.84
C SER A 36 9.48 -3.48 5.42
N TRP A 37 8.22 -3.66 5.76
CA TRP A 37 7.44 -4.85 5.51
C TRP A 37 6.11 -4.43 4.88
N TYR A 38 5.75 -5.15 3.83
CA TYR A 38 4.39 -5.13 3.30
C TYR A 38 3.58 -6.16 4.09
N VAL A 39 2.67 -5.66 4.91
CA VAL A 39 1.84 -6.43 5.83
C VAL A 39 0.56 -6.82 5.11
N LEU A 40 0.27 -8.12 5.08
CA LEU A 40 -0.97 -8.68 4.56
C LEU A 40 -2.01 -8.81 5.67
N ASP A 41 -1.56 -9.28 6.83
CA ASP A 41 -2.41 -9.49 8.00
C ASP A 41 -1.61 -9.31 9.29
N GLU A 42 -2.30 -8.82 10.33
CA GLU A 42 -1.77 -8.65 11.67
C GLU A 42 -2.38 -9.72 12.58
N THR A 43 -1.55 -10.68 13.00
CA THR A 43 -1.96 -11.78 13.89
C THR A 43 -1.44 -11.55 15.31
N ALA A 44 -2.02 -12.23 16.30
CA ALA A 44 -1.56 -12.14 17.69
C ALA A 44 -0.07 -12.54 17.85
N ASP A 45 0.40 -13.45 17.01
CA ASP A 45 1.77 -13.99 17.03
C ASP A 45 2.76 -13.17 16.19
N GLY A 46 2.28 -12.16 15.45
CA GLY A 46 3.12 -11.29 14.63
C GLY A 46 2.48 -10.83 13.34
N ILE A 47 3.31 -10.53 12.35
CA ILE A 47 2.90 -9.93 11.08
C ILE A 47 3.09 -10.95 9.97
N SER A 48 2.04 -11.18 9.17
CA SER A 48 2.14 -11.93 7.92
C SER A 48 2.40 -10.97 6.78
N GLY A 49 3.40 -11.28 5.95
CA GLY A 49 3.79 -10.41 4.85
C GLY A 49 5.19 -10.70 4.33
N PHE A 50 5.74 -9.77 3.55
CA PHE A 50 7.08 -9.87 3.00
C PHE A 50 7.85 -8.57 3.19
N ALA A 51 9.17 -8.70 3.22
CA ALA A 51 10.05 -7.59 3.43
C ALA A 51 10.25 -6.78 2.13
N ILE A 52 10.28 -5.45 2.26
CA ILE A 52 10.41 -4.51 1.15
C ILE A 52 11.57 -3.53 1.42
N PRO A 53 12.09 -2.83 0.39
CA PRO A 53 13.03 -1.74 0.60
C PRO A 53 12.47 -0.69 1.57
N LEU A 54 13.36 -0.02 2.30
CA LEU A 54 12.99 0.96 3.32
C LEU A 54 12.02 2.01 2.78
N HIS A 55 10.81 2.01 3.35
CA HIS A 55 9.75 2.91 2.95
C HIS A 55 9.83 4.20 3.77
N HIS A 56 10.43 5.24 3.19
CA HIS A 56 10.71 6.52 3.84
C HIS A 56 9.51 7.11 4.59
N ARG A 57 8.29 7.03 4.02
CA ARG A 57 7.08 7.50 4.71
C ARG A 57 6.87 6.73 6.00
N SER A 58 6.87 5.41 5.94
CA SER A 58 6.68 4.54 7.12
C SER A 58 7.71 4.86 8.20
N VAL A 59 8.98 5.05 7.82
CA VAL A 59 10.06 5.43 8.74
C VAL A 59 9.73 6.76 9.45
N ILE A 60 9.38 7.80 8.69
CA ILE A 60 9.05 9.13 9.22
C ILE A 60 7.85 9.04 10.16
N TYR A 61 6.80 8.31 9.80
CA TYR A 61 5.62 8.14 10.65
C TYR A 61 5.92 7.36 11.92
N GLY A 62 6.79 6.35 11.86
CA GLY A 62 7.26 5.62 13.03
C GLY A 62 7.94 6.54 14.03
N TYR A 63 8.89 7.35 13.56
CA TYR A 63 9.56 8.34 14.41
C TYR A 63 8.63 9.42 14.93
N LEU A 64 7.80 10.00 14.07
CA LEU A 64 6.93 11.10 14.44
C LEU A 64 5.93 10.68 15.53
N ARG A 65 5.30 9.50 15.39
CA ARG A 65 4.37 8.99 16.42
C ARG A 65 5.05 8.74 17.76
N TRP A 66 6.31 8.28 17.74
CA TRP A 66 7.04 7.95 18.96
C TRP A 66 7.65 9.17 19.65
N TRP A 67 8.30 10.05 18.90
CA TRP A 67 8.93 11.25 19.45
C TRP A 67 7.93 12.30 19.94
N MET A 68 6.71 12.31 19.39
CA MET A 68 5.62 13.17 19.87
C MET A 68 5.12 12.80 21.28
N ILE A 69 5.48 11.63 21.82
CA ILE A 69 5.19 11.28 23.22
C ILE A 69 6.03 12.14 24.19
N VAL A 70 7.24 12.55 23.82
CA VAL A 70 8.12 13.36 24.67
C VAL A 70 7.51 14.73 25.03
N PRO A 71 7.11 15.59 24.07
CA PRO A 71 6.49 16.87 24.41
C PRO A 71 5.17 16.69 25.16
N LEU A 72 4.43 15.61 24.88
CA LEU A 72 3.22 15.25 25.64
C LEU A 72 3.56 15.00 27.12
N LEU A 73 4.57 14.19 27.41
CA LEU A 73 4.99 13.90 28.79
C LEU A 73 5.49 15.15 29.51
N ILE A 74 6.29 15.99 28.83
CA ILE A 74 6.78 17.26 29.39
C ILE A 74 5.59 18.16 29.76
N SER A 75 4.58 18.26 28.88
CA SER A 75 3.39 19.08 29.11
C SER A 75 2.55 18.60 30.30
N MET A 76 2.52 17.29 30.56
CA MET A 76 1.82 16.71 31.72
C MET A 76 2.52 17.02 33.06
N VAL A 77 3.86 17.02 33.08
CA VAL A 77 4.62 17.36 34.30
C VAL A 77 4.37 18.81 34.74
N HIS A 78 4.08 19.69 33.79
CA HIS A 78 3.90 21.12 34.04
C HIS A 78 2.41 21.54 34.06
N TRP A 79 1.49 20.62 34.34
CA TRP A 79 0.04 20.86 34.28
C TRP A 79 -0.49 21.97 35.23
N TRP A 80 0.31 22.42 36.20
CA TRP A 80 -0.08 23.43 37.18
C TRP A 80 -0.22 24.86 36.60
N ASN A 81 0.21 25.07 35.35
CA ASN A 81 0.15 26.35 34.66
C ASN A 81 -0.90 26.32 33.54
N GLU A 82 -1.84 27.24 33.57
CA GLU A 82 -2.94 27.32 32.59
C GLU A 82 -2.44 27.41 31.13
N ARG A 83 -1.28 28.03 30.89
CA ARG A 83 -0.69 28.10 29.54
C ARG A 83 -0.18 26.74 29.05
N GLU A 84 0.31 25.91 29.94
CA GLU A 84 0.91 24.60 29.62
C GLU A 84 -0.17 23.56 29.27
N VAL A 85 -1.37 23.72 29.83
CA VAL A 85 -2.56 22.94 29.44
C VAL A 85 -2.90 23.15 27.96
N ILE A 86 -2.86 24.39 27.45
CA ILE A 86 -3.14 24.68 26.04
C ILE A 86 -2.12 23.98 25.13
N TYR A 87 -0.83 24.03 25.47
CA TYR A 87 0.21 23.34 24.72
C TYR A 87 0.01 21.81 24.73
N ALA A 88 -0.34 21.24 25.89
CA ALA A 88 -0.64 19.82 26.01
C ALA A 88 -1.78 19.41 25.06
N VAL A 89 -2.88 20.16 25.05
CA VAL A 89 -4.04 19.90 24.18
C VAL A 89 -3.65 19.97 22.69
N ILE A 90 -2.85 20.97 22.30
CA ILE A 90 -2.36 21.09 20.92
C ILE A 90 -1.48 19.89 20.55
N CYS A 91 -0.54 19.49 21.41
CA CYS A 91 0.33 18.34 21.18
C CYS A 91 -0.46 17.03 21.04
N VAL A 92 -1.44 16.77 21.92
CA VAL A 92 -2.33 15.61 21.82
C VAL A 92 -3.10 15.65 20.50
N THR A 93 -3.65 16.81 20.13
CA THR A 93 -4.42 16.96 18.89
C THR A 93 -3.56 16.66 17.67
N ILE A 94 -2.35 17.22 17.60
CA ILE A 94 -1.39 16.96 16.51
C ILE A 94 -1.00 15.47 16.48
N TRP A 95 -0.74 14.87 17.65
CA TRP A 95 -0.40 13.45 17.74
C TRP A 95 -1.53 12.54 17.25
N LEU A 96 -2.78 12.84 17.61
CA LEU A 96 -3.96 12.12 17.13
C LEU A 96 -4.13 12.29 15.61
N LEU A 97 -3.95 13.50 15.08
CA LEU A 97 -3.99 13.75 13.63
C LEU A 97 -2.92 12.94 12.89
N ILE A 98 -1.69 12.91 13.42
CA ILE A 98 -0.60 12.11 12.84
C ILE A 98 -0.89 10.61 12.92
N THR A 99 -1.53 10.16 13.98
CA THR A 99 -1.81 8.73 14.20
C THR A 99 -2.95 8.24 13.31
N PHE A 100 -4.04 8.99 13.19
CA PHE A 100 -5.27 8.54 12.54
C PHE A 100 -5.47 9.08 11.12
N VAL A 101 -4.94 10.26 10.79
CA VAL A 101 -5.21 10.95 9.51
C VAL A 101 -4.05 10.82 8.54
N LEU A 102 -2.83 10.93 9.04
CA LEU A 102 -1.60 10.89 8.26
C LEU A 102 -1.04 9.45 8.26
N GLY A 103 -1.29 8.74 7.17
CA GLY A 103 -0.95 7.32 7.04
C GLY A 103 -1.93 6.54 6.16
N ARG A 104 -3.08 7.11 5.82
CA ARG A 104 -3.96 6.52 4.80
C ARG A 104 -3.37 6.70 3.41
N ALA A 105 -3.46 5.67 2.57
CA ALA A 105 -3.16 5.80 1.15
C ALA A 105 -4.09 6.86 0.53
N ARG A 106 -3.57 7.76 -0.31
CA ARG A 106 -4.33 8.82 -0.97
C ARG A 106 -4.08 8.87 -2.47
N GLY A 107 -5.07 9.38 -3.20
CA GLY A 107 -4.94 9.72 -4.62
C GLY A 107 -4.76 8.50 -5.53
N GLU A 108 -3.86 8.66 -6.51
CA GLU A 108 -3.60 7.69 -7.58
C GLU A 108 -3.09 6.35 -7.07
N SER A 109 -2.08 6.34 -6.18
CA SER A 109 -1.49 5.08 -5.67
C SER A 109 -2.52 4.18 -4.99
N LYS A 110 -3.44 4.76 -4.20
CA LYS A 110 -4.54 3.98 -3.60
C LYS A 110 -5.43 3.33 -4.66
N ARG A 111 -5.75 4.05 -5.74
CA ARG A 111 -6.59 3.54 -6.84
C ARG A 111 -5.86 2.41 -7.58
N ARG A 112 -4.60 2.63 -7.97
CA ARG A 112 -3.75 1.63 -8.63
C ARG A 112 -3.66 0.33 -7.84
N ARG A 113 -3.39 0.45 -6.54
CA ARG A 113 -3.27 -0.69 -5.63
C ARG A 113 -4.58 -1.46 -5.44
N ARG A 114 -5.72 -0.78 -5.42
CA ARG A 114 -7.03 -1.47 -5.40
C ARG A 114 -7.30 -2.25 -6.68
N ILE A 115 -6.95 -1.70 -7.85
CA ILE A 115 -7.11 -2.40 -9.12
C ILE A 115 -6.18 -3.63 -9.16
N LEU A 116 -4.94 -3.49 -8.66
CA LEU A 116 -4.04 -4.63 -8.50
C LEU A 116 -4.66 -5.68 -7.57
N GLY A 117 -5.11 -5.29 -6.39
CA GLY A 117 -5.78 -6.16 -5.44
C GLY A 117 -6.99 -6.88 -6.03
N PHE A 118 -7.81 -6.18 -6.82
CA PHE A 118 -8.93 -6.77 -7.52
C PHE A 118 -8.49 -7.86 -8.53
N ALA A 119 -7.39 -7.65 -9.25
CA ALA A 119 -6.90 -8.59 -10.25
C ALA A 119 -6.13 -9.77 -9.64
N THR A 120 -5.27 -9.53 -8.65
CA THR A 120 -4.31 -10.50 -8.11
C THR A 120 -4.69 -11.05 -6.75
N GLY A 121 -5.59 -10.40 -6.02
CA GLY A 121 -5.81 -10.64 -4.60
C GLY A 121 -4.77 -9.97 -3.68
N LEU A 122 -3.83 -9.21 -4.24
CA LEU A 122 -2.74 -8.57 -3.49
C LEU A 122 -2.65 -7.09 -3.88
N CYS A 123 -2.88 -6.17 -2.93
CA CYS A 123 -2.83 -4.72 -3.21
C CYS A 123 -1.39 -4.15 -3.26
N ALA A 124 -0.36 -4.99 -3.18
CA ALA A 124 1.03 -4.57 -3.26
C ALA A 124 1.37 -4.08 -4.68
N GLU A 125 2.11 -2.99 -4.78
CA GLU A 125 2.64 -2.59 -6.08
C GLU A 125 3.66 -3.63 -6.54
N PRO A 126 3.69 -3.96 -7.85
CA PRO A 126 4.60 -4.95 -8.36
C PRO A 126 6.06 -4.54 -8.26
N GLN A 127 6.46 -3.42 -7.68
CA GLN A 127 7.86 -3.11 -7.34
C GLN A 127 8.26 -3.52 -5.91
N TRP A 128 7.27 -3.85 -5.07
CA TRP A 128 7.47 -4.24 -3.67
C TRP A 128 7.50 -5.75 -3.49
N THR A 129 6.80 -6.48 -4.35
CA THR A 129 6.70 -7.95 -4.30
C THR A 129 8.09 -8.61 -4.41
N PRO A 130 8.35 -9.79 -3.84
CA PRO A 130 9.55 -10.58 -4.18
C PRO A 130 9.52 -11.07 -5.63
N ASP A 131 10.67 -11.35 -6.25
CA ASP A 131 10.72 -11.72 -7.68
C ASP A 131 10.03 -13.06 -7.96
N ASP A 132 10.16 -14.03 -7.05
CA ASP A 132 9.47 -15.33 -7.10
C ASP A 132 7.95 -15.18 -7.03
N VAL A 133 7.47 -14.34 -6.11
CA VAL A 133 6.03 -14.05 -6.00
C VAL A 133 5.54 -13.26 -7.22
N ALA A 134 6.34 -12.31 -7.73
CA ALA A 134 5.99 -11.54 -8.91
C ALA A 134 5.90 -12.41 -10.17
N GLN A 135 6.83 -13.36 -10.34
CA GLN A 135 6.80 -14.32 -11.42
C GLN A 135 5.57 -15.24 -11.32
N SER A 136 5.30 -15.81 -10.14
CA SER A 136 4.12 -16.65 -9.93
C SER A 136 2.81 -15.90 -10.19
N MET A 137 2.72 -14.63 -9.78
CA MET A 137 1.57 -13.78 -10.07
C MET A 137 1.42 -13.53 -11.58
N LEU A 138 2.51 -13.27 -12.29
CA LEU A 138 2.47 -13.08 -13.74
C LEU A 138 1.97 -14.33 -14.45
N GLU A 139 2.49 -15.51 -14.12
CA GLU A 139 2.06 -16.80 -14.68
C GLU A 139 0.56 -17.05 -14.45
N GLN A 140 0.06 -16.78 -13.24
CA GLN A 140 -1.36 -16.90 -12.92
C GLN A 140 -2.24 -15.91 -13.72
N LEU A 141 -1.76 -14.68 -13.92
CA LEU A 141 -2.48 -13.69 -14.71
C LEU A 141 -2.50 -14.07 -16.20
N GLU A 142 -1.41 -14.65 -16.72
CA GLU A 142 -1.33 -15.13 -18.10
C GLU A 142 -2.25 -16.32 -18.34
N ASP A 143 -2.28 -17.29 -17.42
CA ASP A 143 -3.24 -18.41 -17.48
C ASP A 143 -4.69 -17.92 -17.45
N ARG A 144 -5.02 -16.93 -16.61
CA ARG A 144 -6.34 -16.29 -16.61
C ARG A 144 -6.65 -15.60 -17.94
N TRP A 145 -5.68 -14.93 -18.54
CA TRP A 145 -5.83 -14.29 -19.84
C TRP A 145 -6.10 -15.31 -20.96
N GLU A 146 -5.33 -16.40 -21.00
CA GLU A 146 -5.48 -17.47 -21.99
C GLU A 146 -6.84 -18.18 -21.87
N LYS A 147 -7.31 -18.42 -20.64
CA LYS A 147 -8.62 -19.03 -20.36
C LYS A 147 -9.81 -18.22 -20.84
N LEU A 148 -9.67 -16.90 -20.98
CA LEU A 148 -10.74 -16.07 -21.53
C LEU A 148 -10.99 -16.37 -23.01
N ASN A 149 -10.09 -17.12 -23.68
CA ASN A 149 -10.15 -17.50 -25.10
C ASN A 149 -10.47 -16.32 -26.02
N LEU A 150 -10.08 -15.13 -25.57
CA LEU A 150 -10.22 -13.91 -26.32
C LEU A 150 -9.12 -13.96 -27.36
N THR A 151 -9.48 -14.14 -28.64
CA THR A 151 -8.58 -13.95 -29.79
C THR A 151 -8.23 -12.47 -29.95
N VAL A 152 -7.87 -11.84 -28.85
CA VAL A 152 -7.64 -10.41 -28.74
C VAL A 152 -6.15 -10.23 -28.81
N ASP A 153 -5.72 -9.69 -29.94
CA ASP A 153 -4.38 -9.17 -30.07
C ASP A 153 -4.13 -8.14 -28.95
N VAL A 154 -2.95 -8.21 -28.33
CA VAL A 154 -2.49 -7.29 -27.28
C VAL A 154 -2.49 -5.83 -27.78
N THR A 155 -2.59 -5.61 -29.09
CA THR A 155 -2.76 -4.26 -29.66
C THR A 155 -4.19 -3.72 -29.53
N ASN A 156 -5.22 -4.57 -29.53
CA ASN A 156 -6.63 -4.18 -29.64
C ASN A 156 -7.47 -4.41 -28.37
N TRP A 157 -6.85 -4.82 -27.25
CA TRP A 157 -7.57 -5.09 -26.00
C TRP A 157 -8.46 -3.93 -25.52
N SER A 158 -8.08 -2.68 -25.79
CA SER A 158 -8.85 -1.51 -25.33
C SER A 158 -10.23 -1.40 -25.96
N GLU A 159 -10.41 -1.89 -27.20
CA GLU A 159 -11.71 -1.89 -27.87
C GLU A 159 -12.61 -2.98 -27.27
N VAL A 160 -12.03 -4.15 -27.01
CA VAL A 160 -12.72 -5.28 -26.38
C VAL A 160 -13.18 -4.92 -24.98
N VAL A 161 -12.33 -4.26 -24.18
CA VAL A 161 -12.69 -3.74 -22.86
C VAL A 161 -13.90 -2.81 -22.93
N LYS A 162 -14.02 -1.97 -23.97
CA LYS A 162 -15.14 -1.04 -24.11
C LYS A 162 -16.44 -1.72 -24.54
N GLN A 163 -16.35 -2.83 -25.27
CA GLN A 163 -17.51 -3.58 -25.78
C GLN A 163 -18.09 -4.57 -24.75
N GLN A 164 -17.27 -5.04 -23.81
CA GLN A 164 -17.66 -6.00 -22.77
C GLN A 164 -18.45 -5.33 -21.64
N GLU A 165 -19.52 -5.98 -21.18
CA GLU A 165 -20.29 -5.53 -20.01
C GLU A 165 -19.41 -5.50 -18.75
N GLU A 166 -18.55 -6.50 -18.57
CA GLU A 166 -17.57 -6.58 -17.48
C GLU A 166 -16.18 -6.06 -17.87
N GLY A 167 -16.12 -5.05 -18.75
CA GLY A 167 -14.87 -4.47 -19.24
C GLY A 167 -13.87 -4.06 -18.15
N TYR A 168 -14.36 -3.67 -16.97
CA TYR A 168 -13.52 -3.30 -15.82
C TYR A 168 -12.64 -4.46 -15.33
N LYS A 169 -13.12 -5.71 -15.37
CA LYS A 169 -12.34 -6.90 -14.98
C LYS A 169 -11.19 -7.12 -15.94
N LEU A 170 -11.47 -7.01 -17.23
CA LEU A 170 -10.47 -7.16 -18.28
C LEU A 170 -9.44 -6.01 -18.23
N ALA A 171 -9.89 -4.78 -17.99
CA ALA A 171 -9.00 -3.64 -17.80
C ALA A 171 -8.05 -3.83 -16.61
N ALA A 172 -8.57 -4.31 -15.47
CA ALA A 172 -7.77 -4.61 -14.29
C ALA A 172 -6.76 -5.73 -14.54
N LEU A 173 -7.17 -6.79 -15.25
CA LEU A 173 -6.30 -7.90 -15.65
C LEU A 173 -5.14 -7.41 -16.55
N VAL A 174 -5.44 -6.61 -17.58
CA VAL A 174 -4.41 -6.03 -18.47
C VAL A 174 -3.47 -5.10 -17.69
N PHE A 175 -4.02 -4.28 -16.79
CA PHE A 175 -3.20 -3.41 -15.94
C PHE A 175 -2.25 -4.19 -15.03
N ALA A 176 -2.73 -5.28 -14.42
CA ALA A 176 -1.89 -6.15 -13.60
C ALA A 176 -0.82 -6.86 -14.44
N LEU A 177 -1.21 -7.49 -15.55
CA LEU A 177 -0.29 -8.17 -16.49
C LEU A 177 0.85 -7.25 -16.93
N SER A 178 0.50 -6.06 -17.41
CA SER A 178 1.47 -5.09 -17.90
C SER A 178 2.37 -4.56 -16.79
N SER A 179 1.84 -4.32 -15.59
CA SER A 179 2.63 -3.86 -14.45
C SER A 179 3.64 -4.91 -13.97
N TYR A 180 3.24 -6.19 -13.87
CA TYR A 180 4.14 -7.28 -13.48
C TYR A 180 5.14 -7.62 -14.58
N SER A 181 4.71 -7.66 -15.86
CA SER A 181 5.58 -7.83 -17.03
C SER A 181 6.66 -6.75 -17.09
N LEU A 182 6.29 -5.48 -16.89
CA LEU A 182 7.23 -4.36 -16.92
C LEU A 182 8.27 -4.48 -15.80
N ARG A 183 7.84 -4.83 -14.58
CA ARG A 183 8.75 -5.05 -13.44
C ARG A 183 9.78 -6.16 -13.74
N LEU A 184 9.34 -7.26 -14.33
CA LEU A 184 10.20 -8.41 -14.66
C LEU A 184 11.00 -8.21 -15.96
N GLY A 185 10.90 -7.05 -16.61
CA GLY A 185 11.63 -6.75 -17.85
C GLY A 185 11.12 -7.51 -19.08
N GLN A 186 9.90 -8.04 -19.04
CA GLN A 186 9.27 -8.71 -20.18
C GLN A 186 8.60 -7.69 -21.11
N THR A 187 8.81 -7.85 -22.42
CA THR A 187 8.36 -6.90 -23.45
C THR A 187 6.97 -7.18 -23.99
N LYS A 188 6.38 -8.36 -23.72
CA LYS A 188 5.08 -8.80 -24.25
C LYS A 188 3.96 -7.78 -24.01
N TRP A 189 3.96 -7.13 -22.84
CA TRP A 189 2.94 -6.16 -22.42
C TRP A 189 3.44 -4.72 -22.38
N GLN A 190 4.55 -4.42 -23.05
CA GLN A 190 5.19 -3.10 -22.97
C GLN A 190 4.25 -1.98 -23.47
N GLY A 191 4.05 -0.95 -22.66
CA GLY A 191 3.19 0.19 -22.96
C GLY A 191 1.69 -0.04 -22.77
N ALA A 192 1.27 -1.27 -22.46
CA ALA A 192 -0.11 -1.55 -22.07
C ALA A 192 -0.43 -1.03 -20.67
N ASP A 193 0.57 -0.84 -19.80
CA ASP A 193 0.43 -0.30 -18.44
C ASP A 193 -0.09 1.14 -18.45
N VAL A 194 0.52 2.00 -19.28
CA VAL A 194 0.10 3.41 -19.40
C VAL A 194 -1.29 3.51 -20.02
N ARG A 195 -1.56 2.75 -21.09
CA ARG A 195 -2.85 2.78 -21.80
C ARG A 195 -3.99 2.21 -20.96
N SER A 196 -3.75 1.11 -20.24
CA SER A 196 -4.73 0.53 -19.32
C SER A 196 -5.01 1.45 -18.15
N TRP A 197 -3.98 2.08 -17.58
CA TRP A 197 -4.19 3.10 -16.55
C TRP A 197 -5.03 4.28 -17.04
N GLN A 198 -4.71 4.85 -18.20
CA GLN A 198 -5.47 5.96 -18.78
C GLN A 198 -6.93 5.60 -19.05
N LEU A 199 -7.19 4.40 -19.57
CA LEU A 199 -8.55 3.93 -19.80
C LEU A 199 -9.31 3.77 -18.48
N ILE A 200 -8.69 3.16 -17.47
CA ILE A 200 -9.30 2.99 -16.14
C ILE A 200 -9.57 4.35 -15.50
N GLU A 201 -8.64 5.31 -15.63
CA GLU A 201 -8.83 6.66 -15.10
C GLU A 201 -9.99 7.39 -15.78
N GLN A 202 -10.11 7.27 -17.11
CA GLN A 202 -11.24 7.84 -17.86
C GLN A 202 -12.58 7.22 -17.45
N GLN A 203 -12.61 5.92 -17.16
CA GLN A 203 -13.83 5.18 -16.77
C GLN A 203 -14.03 5.12 -15.25
N TRP A 204 -13.14 5.71 -14.45
CA TRP A 204 -13.14 5.60 -12.99
C TRP A 204 -14.47 5.99 -12.34
N PRO A 205 -15.15 7.09 -12.73
CA PRO A 205 -16.44 7.46 -12.12
C PRO A 205 -17.49 6.34 -12.21
N LYS A 206 -17.44 5.54 -13.28
CA LYS A 206 -18.33 4.40 -13.53
C LYS A 206 -17.87 3.15 -12.76
N TRP A 207 -16.57 2.86 -12.76
CA TRP A 207 -16.03 1.59 -12.23
C TRP A 207 -15.64 1.60 -10.75
N GLN A 208 -15.62 2.77 -10.09
CA GLN A 208 -15.15 2.89 -8.71
C GLN A 208 -15.89 1.99 -7.70
N LEU A 209 -17.18 1.72 -7.91
CA LEU A 209 -17.98 0.89 -7.01
C LEU A 209 -17.59 -0.59 -7.14
N GLU A 210 -17.29 -1.05 -8.34
CA GLU A 210 -16.85 -2.43 -8.60
C GLU A 210 -15.49 -2.72 -7.94
N PHE A 211 -14.60 -1.72 -7.90
CA PHE A 211 -13.31 -1.82 -7.21
C PHE A 211 -13.38 -1.57 -5.70
N SER A 212 -14.55 -1.26 -5.14
CA SER A 212 -14.68 -0.96 -3.70
C SER A 212 -14.90 -2.20 -2.83
N GLY A 213 -15.24 -3.33 -3.44
CA GLY A 213 -15.36 -4.63 -2.76
C GLY A 213 -14.03 -5.30 -2.41
N TYR A 214 -12.91 -4.66 -2.75
CA TYR A 214 -11.54 -5.05 -2.42
C TYR A 214 -10.86 -3.97 -1.56
#